data_AF-A0A2C9K0R1-F1
#
_entry.id   AF-A0A2C9K0R1-F1
#
_cell.length_a   1.000
_cell.length_b   1.000
_cell.length_c   1.000
_cell.angle_alpha   90.00
_cell.angle_beta   90.00
_cell.angle_gamma   90.00
#
_symmetry.space_group_name_H-M   'P 1'
#
loop_
_entity.id
_entity.type
_entity.pdbx_description
1 polymer ?
#
loop_
_entity_poly.entity_id
_entity_poly.type
_entity_poly.pdbx_seq_one_letter_code
_entity_poly.pdbx_strand_id
1 'polypeptide(L)'
;MRRVFPKLKIYGGTLDHVPDSTDGVNDKDVLMFNRLKFTAMWTPGHTRGHIVWRLSGEEFGVADSIFSGDHLMLAGCGAAFEGSIKQMINSLELLNLLPPETLVWPGHEMGLENLELAAYIEPDNIDTILKLVWATSRRDLMLCTCPSRMGEEKRYNPFLRTRDPQLWKALGIHEKIKNAAPPLEQSDIGVLCFDWIVERGSELRRAKRALSERERDTSPAGNKTAVAIQTRVPHQEDGENAYYMVDLSTDHDIFPDSATDSVPEVDHLKT
;
A
#
# COMPACT_ATOMS: atom_id res chain seq x y z
N MET A 1 22.18 18.89 0.03
CA MET A 1 22.61 18.25 1.29
C MET A 1 24.12 18.28 1.50
N ARG A 2 24.94 17.78 0.56
CA ARG A 2 26.41 17.73 0.69
C ARG A 2 27.12 19.08 0.88
N ARG A 3 26.56 20.16 0.33
CA ARG A 3 27.10 21.52 0.57
C ARG A 3 27.05 21.93 2.04
N VAL A 4 26.03 21.46 2.77
CA VAL A 4 25.81 21.80 4.19
C VAL A 4 26.45 20.76 5.10
N PHE A 5 26.42 19.48 4.71
CA PHE A 5 26.98 18.35 5.48
C PHE A 5 28.00 17.57 4.63
N PRO A 6 29.24 18.07 4.47
CA PRO A 6 30.20 17.51 3.52
C PRO A 6 30.72 16.12 3.89
N LYS A 7 30.61 15.73 5.16
CA LYS A 7 31.01 14.40 5.66
C LYS A 7 29.88 13.38 5.66
N LEU A 8 28.66 13.78 5.25
CA LEU A 8 27.51 12.88 5.24
C LEU A 8 27.71 11.83 4.14
N LYS A 9 27.60 10.56 4.52
CA LYS A 9 27.53 9.45 3.57
C LYS A 9 26.13 9.36 2.99
N ILE A 10 26.05 9.21 1.67
CA ILE A 10 24.81 9.05 0.93
C ILE A 10 24.89 7.68 0.27
N TYR A 11 23.98 6.80 0.69
CA TYR A 11 23.91 5.43 0.19
C TYR A 11 22.84 5.32 -0.88
N GLY A 12 23.15 4.59 -1.95
CA GLY A 12 22.23 4.34 -3.05
C GLY A 12 22.59 3.03 -3.76
N GLY A 13 21.60 2.38 -4.37
CA GLY A 13 21.84 1.16 -5.13
C GLY A 13 22.87 1.39 -6.23
N THR A 14 23.84 0.50 -6.41
CA THR A 14 24.89 0.63 -7.45
C THR A 14 24.33 0.67 -8.88
N LEU A 15 23.15 0.08 -9.06
CA LEU A 15 22.43 0.01 -10.33
C LEU A 15 21.46 1.18 -10.53
N ASP A 16 21.29 2.04 -9.52
CA ASP A 16 20.48 3.24 -9.58
C ASP A 16 21.43 4.44 -9.58
N HIS A 17 21.27 5.35 -10.53
CA HIS A 17 22.14 6.53 -10.63
C HIS A 17 21.75 7.58 -9.57
N VAL A 18 21.73 7.20 -8.30
CA VAL A 18 21.28 8.02 -7.17
C VAL A 18 22.14 9.30 -7.11
N PRO A 19 21.52 10.49 -7.30
CA PRO A 19 22.25 11.74 -7.28
C PRO A 19 23.02 11.93 -5.98
N ASP A 20 24.26 12.40 -6.09
CA ASP A 20 25.16 12.67 -4.97
C ASP A 20 25.55 11.46 -4.10
N SER A 21 25.17 10.23 -4.47
CA SER A 21 25.58 9.01 -3.77
C SER A 21 27.10 8.93 -3.61
N THR A 22 27.55 8.65 -2.39
CA THR A 22 28.98 8.54 -2.05
C THR A 22 29.41 7.08 -1.90
N ASP A 23 28.48 6.22 -1.49
CA ASP A 23 28.73 4.82 -1.17
C ASP A 23 27.64 3.98 -1.87
N GLY A 24 28.01 3.32 -2.97
CA GLY A 24 27.11 2.42 -3.68
C GLY A 24 26.88 1.13 -2.89
N VAL A 25 25.65 0.62 -2.89
CA VAL A 25 25.28 -0.62 -2.19
C VAL A 25 24.64 -1.64 -3.13
N ASN A 26 24.89 -2.92 -2.88
CA ASN A 26 24.34 -4.06 -3.59
C ASN A 26 23.35 -4.82 -2.70
N ASP A 27 22.68 -5.82 -3.28
CA ASP A 27 21.82 -6.73 -2.53
C ASP A 27 22.57 -7.34 -1.33
N LYS A 28 21.90 -7.38 -0.18
CA LYS A 28 22.37 -7.95 1.10
C LYS A 28 23.56 -7.24 1.76
N ASP A 29 24.02 -6.11 1.21
CA ASP A 29 24.99 -5.28 1.93
C ASP A 29 24.43 -4.84 3.28
N VAL A 30 25.29 -4.86 4.30
CA VAL A 30 24.92 -4.52 5.68
C VAL A 30 25.62 -3.22 6.08
N LEU A 31 24.82 -2.26 6.54
CA LEU A 31 25.30 -1.00 7.08
C LEU A 31 25.03 -0.95 8.59
N MET A 32 26.05 -0.56 9.35
CA MET A 32 25.97 -0.39 10.79
C MET A 32 26.02 1.10 11.14
N PHE A 33 24.99 1.58 11.84
CA PHE A 33 24.96 2.91 12.45
C PHE A 33 24.84 2.74 13.95
N ASN A 34 25.99 2.69 14.64
CA ASN A 34 26.08 2.26 16.03
C ASN A 34 25.45 0.87 16.20
N ARG A 35 24.34 0.77 16.94
CA ARG A 35 23.59 -0.48 17.17
C ARG A 35 22.50 -0.74 16.12
N LEU A 36 22.25 0.21 15.21
CA LEU A 36 21.26 0.03 14.15
C LEU A 36 21.89 -0.75 12.99
N LYS A 37 21.29 -1.89 12.65
CA LYS A 37 21.69 -2.74 11.54
C LYS A 37 20.71 -2.58 10.39
N PHE A 38 21.17 -2.04 9.28
CA PHE A 38 20.43 -1.97 8.04
C PHE A 38 20.93 -3.03 7.06
N THR A 39 20.03 -3.74 6.41
CA THR A 39 20.33 -4.66 5.31
C THR A 39 19.67 -4.15 4.04
N ALA A 40 20.47 -3.99 2.98
CA ALA A 40 19.99 -3.65 1.65
C ALA A 40 19.26 -4.87 1.06
N MET A 41 18.07 -4.65 0.52
CA MET A 41 17.32 -5.65 -0.23
C MET A 41 17.13 -5.10 -1.64
N TRP A 42 17.74 -5.72 -2.64
CA TRP A 42 17.56 -5.30 -4.02
C TRP A 42 16.19 -5.74 -4.54
N THR A 43 15.39 -4.77 -4.97
CA THR A 43 13.98 -4.96 -5.35
C THR A 43 13.70 -4.33 -6.72
N PRO A 44 14.29 -4.84 -7.81
CA PRO A 44 14.10 -4.27 -9.13
C PRO A 44 12.62 -4.32 -9.54
N GLY A 45 12.15 -3.27 -10.20
CA GLY A 45 10.76 -3.18 -10.66
C GLY A 45 10.42 -1.74 -10.98
N HIS A 46 10.32 -0.91 -9.95
CA HIS A 46 10.08 0.52 -10.11
C HIS A 46 11.23 1.19 -10.89
N THR A 47 12.43 1.18 -10.30
CA THR A 47 13.69 1.40 -11.00
C THR A 47 14.46 0.07 -11.10
N ARG A 48 15.51 0.04 -11.92
CA ARG A 48 16.38 -1.15 -12.04
C ARG A 48 17.24 -1.38 -10.81
N GLY A 49 17.59 -0.30 -10.11
CA GLY A 49 18.48 -0.32 -8.95
C GLY A 49 17.80 -0.13 -7.60
N HIS A 50 16.46 -0.17 -7.54
CA HIS A 50 15.72 0.11 -6.31
C HIS A 50 16.19 -0.79 -5.14
N ILE A 51 16.44 -0.16 -3.99
CA ILE A 51 16.80 -0.84 -2.74
C ILE A 51 15.71 -0.57 -1.70
N VAL A 52 15.18 -1.63 -1.12
CA VAL A 52 14.44 -1.56 0.15
C VAL A 52 15.42 -1.72 1.30
N TRP A 53 15.34 -0.85 2.30
CA TRP A 53 16.18 -0.92 3.48
C TRP A 53 15.47 -1.61 4.63
N ARG A 54 15.98 -2.76 5.08
CA ARG A 54 15.48 -3.44 6.28
C ARG A 54 16.32 -3.04 7.49
N LEU A 55 15.71 -2.35 8.44
CA LEU A 55 16.25 -2.09 9.77
C LEU A 55 15.85 -3.24 10.71
N SER A 56 16.85 -3.91 11.28
CA SER A 56 16.62 -4.96 12.27
C SER A 56 16.22 -4.37 13.62
N GLY A 57 15.13 -4.90 14.20
CA GLY A 57 14.64 -4.58 15.54
C GLY A 57 15.12 -5.56 16.63
N GLU A 58 15.82 -6.63 16.25
CA GLU A 58 16.22 -7.75 17.13
C GLU A 58 16.98 -7.27 18.38
N GLU A 59 17.97 -6.39 18.20
CA GLU A 59 18.79 -5.80 19.29
C GLU A 59 17.94 -5.07 20.35
N PHE A 60 16.74 -4.60 19.98
CA PHE A 60 15.84 -3.84 20.84
C PHE A 60 14.59 -4.62 21.25
N GLY A 61 14.47 -5.89 20.87
CA GLY A 61 13.28 -6.70 21.14
C GLY A 61 12.01 -6.19 20.46
N VAL A 62 12.15 -5.53 19.31
CA VAL A 62 11.02 -5.00 18.52
C VAL A 62 10.99 -5.59 17.12
N ALA A 63 9.87 -5.42 16.42
CA ALA A 63 9.75 -5.84 15.03
C ALA A 63 10.70 -5.06 14.11
N ASP A 64 11.11 -5.72 13.02
CA ASP A 64 11.86 -5.07 11.96
C ASP A 64 11.05 -3.98 11.26
N SER A 65 11.74 -3.03 10.64
CA SER A 65 11.14 -2.02 9.77
C SER A 65 11.75 -2.09 8.38
N ILE A 66 10.91 -1.99 7.35
CA ILE A 66 11.37 -1.78 5.97
C ILE A 66 11.04 -0.37 5.50
N PHE A 67 12.02 0.31 4.93
CA PHE A 67 11.81 1.56 4.18
C PHE A 67 11.73 1.18 2.72
N SER A 68 10.49 1.09 2.22
CA SER A 68 10.17 0.43 0.96
C SER A 68 10.23 1.34 -0.26
N GLY A 69 10.40 2.66 -0.05
CA GLY A 69 10.40 3.65 -1.13
C GLY A 69 9.15 3.50 -2.00
N ASP A 70 9.35 3.46 -3.31
CA ASP A 70 8.27 3.36 -4.29
C ASP A 70 7.99 1.90 -4.67
N HIS A 71 8.58 0.93 -3.97
CA HIS A 71 8.38 -0.48 -4.30
C HIS A 71 7.08 -1.04 -3.71
N LEU A 72 6.97 -1.03 -2.37
CA LEU A 72 5.78 -1.49 -1.64
C LEU A 72 5.14 -0.32 -0.90
N MET A 73 3.82 -0.18 -1.02
CA MET A 73 3.01 0.87 -0.38
C MET A 73 1.82 0.24 0.35
N LEU A 74 1.16 1.03 1.21
CA LEU A 74 -0.11 0.61 1.81
C LEU A 74 -1.10 0.24 0.69
N ALA A 75 -1.51 -1.04 0.66
CA ALA A 75 -2.44 -1.62 -0.31
C ALA A 75 -2.04 -1.50 -1.79
N GLY A 76 -0.78 -1.16 -2.09
CA GLY A 76 -0.31 -0.96 -3.45
C GLY A 76 1.16 -1.27 -3.65
N CYS A 77 1.65 -1.00 -4.86
CA CYS A 77 3.07 -1.04 -5.22
C CYS A 77 3.38 0.05 -6.24
N GLY A 78 4.66 0.28 -6.50
CA GLY A 78 5.09 1.21 -7.55
C GLY A 78 4.67 0.77 -8.94
N ALA A 79 4.62 1.73 -9.86
CA ALA A 79 4.63 1.42 -11.28
C ALA A 79 6.00 0.84 -11.67
N ALA A 80 6.02 -0.14 -12.58
CA ALA A 80 7.25 -0.71 -13.13
C ALA A 80 7.82 0.18 -14.25
N PHE A 81 8.52 1.26 -13.89
CA PHE A 81 9.02 2.24 -14.88
C PHE A 81 10.25 1.77 -15.64
N GLU A 82 11.24 1.22 -14.95
CA GLU A 82 12.51 0.81 -15.60
C GLU A 82 12.76 -0.70 -15.54
N GLY A 83 12.03 -1.42 -14.68
CA GLY A 83 12.03 -2.87 -14.57
C GLY A 83 10.83 -3.51 -15.28
N SER A 84 10.90 -4.82 -15.48
CA SER A 84 9.76 -5.62 -15.95
C SER A 84 8.76 -5.89 -14.82
N ILE A 85 7.50 -6.13 -15.17
CA ILE A 85 6.47 -6.57 -14.20
C ILE A 85 6.90 -7.86 -13.50
N LYS A 86 7.56 -8.78 -14.22
CA LYS A 86 8.10 -10.01 -13.64
C LYS A 86 9.15 -9.73 -12.55
N GLN A 87 10.01 -8.73 -12.74
CA GLN A 87 10.95 -8.28 -11.70
C GLN A 87 10.22 -7.68 -10.50
N MET A 88 9.21 -6.83 -10.74
CA MET A 88 8.39 -6.25 -9.67
C MET A 88 7.73 -7.36 -8.83
N ILE A 89 7.07 -8.32 -9.47
CA ILE A 89 6.40 -9.44 -8.80
C ILE A 89 7.39 -10.27 -7.99
N ASN A 90 8.53 -10.66 -8.57
CA ASN A 90 9.53 -11.43 -7.85
C ASN A 90 10.06 -10.66 -6.61
N SER A 91 10.26 -9.35 -6.73
CA SER A 91 10.69 -8.50 -5.63
C SER A 91 9.63 -8.38 -4.53
N LEU A 92 8.35 -8.23 -4.90
CA LEU A 92 7.24 -8.25 -3.96
C LEU A 92 7.13 -9.60 -3.25
N GLU A 93 7.34 -10.72 -3.96
CA GLU A 93 7.37 -12.05 -3.35
C GLU A 93 8.50 -12.19 -2.31
N LEU A 94 9.68 -11.62 -2.57
CA LEU A 94 10.76 -11.59 -1.59
C LEU A 94 10.38 -10.81 -0.33
N LEU A 95 9.73 -9.65 -0.47
CA LEU A 95 9.22 -8.88 0.68
C LEU A 95 8.10 -9.63 1.40
N ASN A 96 7.28 -10.38 0.67
CA ASN A 96 6.19 -11.17 1.22
C ASN A 96 6.66 -12.32 2.13
N LEU A 97 7.95 -12.67 2.11
CA LEU A 97 8.56 -13.63 3.03
C LEU A 97 8.95 -13.02 4.38
N LEU A 98 8.89 -11.70 4.53
CA LEU A 98 9.23 -11.03 5.79
C LEU A 98 8.23 -11.41 6.91
N PRO A 99 8.69 -11.39 8.18
CA PRO A 99 7.83 -11.67 9.32
C PRO A 99 6.60 -10.75 9.35
N PRO A 100 5.41 -11.26 9.73
CA PRO A 100 4.15 -10.52 9.65
C PRO A 100 4.13 -9.23 10.49
N GLU A 101 4.90 -9.17 11.57
CA GLU A 101 5.03 -8.01 12.45
C GLU A 101 5.86 -6.86 11.84
N THR A 102 6.62 -7.13 10.77
CA THR A 102 7.50 -6.16 10.10
C THR A 102 6.73 -4.91 9.69
N LEU A 103 7.22 -3.75 10.10
CA LEU A 103 6.64 -2.44 9.79
C LEU A 103 7.05 -1.98 8.38
N VAL A 104 6.11 -1.42 7.62
CA VAL A 104 6.32 -0.94 6.25
C VAL A 104 6.22 0.58 6.21
N TRP A 105 7.31 1.22 5.77
CA TRP A 105 7.44 2.68 5.64
C TRP A 105 7.60 3.05 4.15
N PRO A 106 6.51 3.45 3.46
CA PRO A 106 6.55 3.75 2.03
C PRO A 106 7.10 5.15 1.73
N GLY A 107 7.45 5.37 0.46
CA GLY A 107 7.90 6.67 -0.05
C GLY A 107 6.79 7.72 -0.23
N HIS A 108 5.53 7.28 -0.35
CA HIS A 108 4.38 8.15 -0.62
C HIS A 108 3.16 7.83 0.25
N GLU A 109 2.38 8.87 0.53
CA GLU A 109 1.05 8.79 1.16
C GLU A 109 -0.03 8.58 0.08
N MET A 110 -0.10 7.35 -0.45
CA MET A 110 -1.06 6.91 -1.49
C MET A 110 -2.04 5.85 -0.95
N GLY A 111 -2.07 5.67 0.37
CA GLY A 111 -2.77 4.55 1.00
C GLY A 111 -4.27 4.55 0.75
N LEU A 112 -4.89 5.73 0.75
CA LEU A 112 -6.33 5.86 0.51
C LEU A 112 -6.68 5.46 -0.92
N GLU A 113 -6.00 6.02 -1.94
CA GLU A 113 -6.27 5.69 -3.33
C GLU A 113 -6.02 4.21 -3.66
N ASN A 114 -4.98 3.63 -3.04
CA ASN A 114 -4.69 2.20 -3.20
C ASN A 114 -5.77 1.32 -2.56
N LEU A 115 -6.28 1.68 -1.38
CA LEU A 115 -7.35 0.96 -0.71
C LEU A 115 -8.69 1.07 -1.45
N GLU A 116 -8.98 2.22 -2.06
CA GLU A 116 -10.14 2.37 -2.93
C GLU A 116 -10.07 1.43 -4.14
N LEU A 117 -8.89 1.29 -4.75
CA LEU A 117 -8.67 0.33 -5.82
C LEU A 117 -8.83 -1.10 -5.31
N ALA A 118 -8.21 -1.44 -4.18
CA ALA A 118 -8.35 -2.77 -3.59
C ALA A 118 -9.82 -3.11 -3.31
N ALA A 119 -10.61 -2.16 -2.77
CA ALA A 119 -12.03 -2.33 -2.50
C ALA A 119 -12.87 -2.42 -3.78
N TYR A 120 -12.48 -1.71 -4.84
CA TYR A 120 -13.11 -1.84 -6.15
C TYR A 120 -12.87 -3.21 -6.78
N ILE A 121 -11.69 -3.82 -6.55
CA ILE A 121 -11.34 -5.14 -7.06
C ILE A 121 -12.01 -6.24 -6.23
N GLU A 122 -11.84 -6.23 -4.91
CA GLU A 122 -12.35 -7.24 -3.99
C GLU A 122 -13.38 -6.62 -3.01
N PRO A 123 -14.62 -6.29 -3.46
CA PRO A 123 -15.61 -5.60 -2.63
C PRO A 123 -16.08 -6.41 -1.41
N ASP A 124 -15.93 -7.75 -1.47
CA ASP A 124 -16.30 -8.67 -0.39
C ASP A 124 -15.12 -8.96 0.56
N ASN A 125 -13.94 -8.40 0.32
CA ASN A 125 -12.78 -8.57 1.20
C ASN A 125 -12.90 -7.64 2.42
N ILE A 126 -13.34 -8.21 3.55
CA ILE A 126 -13.60 -7.46 4.78
C ILE A 126 -12.35 -6.74 5.32
N ASP A 127 -11.15 -7.33 5.18
CA ASP A 127 -9.90 -6.69 5.60
C ASP A 127 -9.64 -5.41 4.82
N THR A 128 -9.93 -5.42 3.51
CA THR A 128 -9.81 -4.24 2.64
C THR A 128 -10.79 -3.16 3.04
N ILE A 129 -12.06 -3.51 3.28
CA ILE A 129 -13.10 -2.54 3.66
C ILE A 129 -12.78 -1.90 5.01
N LEU A 130 -12.41 -2.70 6.02
CA LEU A 130 -12.04 -2.18 7.34
C LEU A 130 -10.81 -1.26 7.26
N LYS A 131 -9.81 -1.63 6.45
CA LYS A 131 -8.61 -0.79 6.28
C LYS A 131 -8.91 0.49 5.52
N LEU A 132 -9.82 0.46 4.54
CA LEU A 132 -10.29 1.65 3.82
C LEU A 132 -10.99 2.63 4.77
N VAL A 133 -11.92 2.16 5.60
CA VAL A 133 -12.59 3.01 6.61
C VAL A 133 -11.56 3.65 7.54
N TRP A 134 -10.62 2.86 8.07
CA TRP A 134 -9.54 3.36 8.91
C TRP A 134 -8.69 4.43 8.19
N ALA A 135 -8.33 4.20 6.93
CA ALA A 135 -7.52 5.14 6.15
C ALA A 135 -8.28 6.44 5.91
N THR A 136 -9.55 6.37 5.53
CA THR A 136 -10.42 7.55 5.35
C THR A 136 -10.47 8.39 6.63
N SER A 137 -10.79 7.78 7.78
CA SER A 137 -10.83 8.50 9.06
C SER A 137 -9.50 9.17 9.43
N ARG A 138 -8.37 8.54 9.12
CA ARG A 138 -7.05 9.15 9.34
C ARG A 138 -6.78 10.33 8.41
N ARG A 139 -7.15 10.20 7.14
CA ARG A 139 -6.94 11.26 6.14
C ARG A 139 -7.84 12.47 6.40
N ASP A 140 -9.06 12.26 6.89
CA ASP A 140 -9.96 13.33 7.34
C ASP A 140 -9.35 14.14 8.49
N LEU A 141 -8.57 13.48 9.34
CA LEU A 141 -7.80 14.10 10.43
C LEU A 141 -6.39 14.55 10.02
N MET A 142 -6.06 14.52 8.72
CA MET A 142 -4.72 14.84 8.17
C MET A 142 -3.56 14.02 8.76
N LEU A 143 -3.82 12.80 9.23
CA LEU A 143 -2.81 11.89 9.80
C LEU A 143 -2.15 11.02 8.72
N CYS A 144 -0.90 10.57 8.96
CA CYS A 144 -0.24 9.57 8.09
C CYS A 144 -0.97 8.23 8.19
N THR A 145 -1.05 7.50 7.09
CA THR A 145 -1.48 6.09 7.06
C THR A 145 -0.32 5.10 7.24
N CYS A 146 0.90 5.64 7.39
CA CYS A 146 2.12 4.90 7.70
C CYS A 146 2.41 4.83 9.21
N PRO A 147 3.12 3.78 9.68
CA PRO A 147 3.46 2.56 8.95
C PRO A 147 2.28 1.57 8.91
N SER A 148 2.33 0.62 7.98
CA SER A 148 1.52 -0.60 8.04
C SER A 148 2.36 -1.81 8.50
N ARG A 149 1.75 -2.99 8.61
CA ARG A 149 2.45 -4.25 8.90
C ARG A 149 2.37 -5.21 7.73
N MET A 150 3.46 -5.94 7.46
CA MET A 150 3.50 -6.94 6.39
C MET A 150 2.38 -7.98 6.50
N GLY A 151 2.03 -8.41 7.72
CA GLY A 151 0.93 -9.35 7.94
C GLY A 151 -0.46 -8.80 7.61
N GLU A 152 -0.64 -7.49 7.71
CA GLU A 152 -1.87 -6.80 7.29
C GLU A 152 -1.91 -6.60 5.78
N GLU A 153 -0.81 -6.15 5.17
CA GLU A 153 -0.70 -5.97 3.72
C GLU A 153 -1.08 -7.24 2.95
N LYS A 154 -0.70 -8.42 3.45
CA LYS A 154 -1.05 -9.72 2.84
C LYS A 154 -2.56 -9.99 2.74
N ARG A 155 -3.38 -9.28 3.52
CA ARG A 155 -4.84 -9.49 3.57
C ARG A 155 -5.62 -8.57 2.63
N TYR A 156 -5.13 -7.36 2.37
CA TYR A 156 -5.84 -6.37 1.54
C TYR A 156 -5.05 -5.87 0.33
N ASN A 157 -3.72 -6.06 0.26
CA ASN A 157 -2.91 -5.55 -0.85
C ASN A 157 -3.00 -6.53 -2.04
N PRO A 158 -3.68 -6.17 -3.14
CA PRO A 158 -3.90 -7.10 -4.25
C PRO A 158 -2.59 -7.57 -4.89
N PHE A 159 -1.53 -6.75 -4.84
CA PHE A 159 -0.22 -7.10 -5.40
C PHE A 159 0.56 -8.12 -4.55
N LEU A 160 0.22 -8.29 -3.27
CA LEU A 160 0.77 -9.35 -2.41
C LEU A 160 -0.11 -10.61 -2.36
N ARG A 161 -1.31 -10.54 -2.95
CA ARG A 161 -2.34 -11.59 -2.96
C ARG A 161 -2.41 -12.34 -4.29
N THR A 162 -1.39 -12.25 -5.14
CA THR A 162 -1.34 -12.90 -6.46
C THR A 162 -1.39 -14.43 -6.42
N ARG A 163 -1.30 -15.04 -5.22
CA ARG A 163 -1.51 -16.47 -4.96
C ARG A 163 -2.92 -16.83 -4.49
N ASP A 164 -3.75 -15.84 -4.21
CA ASP A 164 -5.06 -16.05 -3.60
C ASP A 164 -6.12 -16.31 -4.69
N PRO A 165 -6.78 -17.48 -4.68
CA PRO A 165 -7.88 -17.76 -5.60
C PRO A 165 -9.05 -16.76 -5.52
N GLN A 166 -9.26 -16.11 -4.36
CA GLN A 166 -10.28 -15.09 -4.23
C GLN A 166 -9.97 -13.87 -5.09
N LEU A 167 -8.71 -13.43 -5.10
CA LEU A 167 -8.26 -12.35 -5.98
C LEU A 167 -8.41 -12.76 -7.45
N TRP A 168 -8.05 -13.99 -7.81
CA TRP A 168 -8.20 -14.45 -9.20
C TRP A 168 -9.65 -14.46 -9.67
N LYS A 169 -10.58 -14.83 -8.77
CA LYS A 169 -12.02 -14.78 -9.04
C LYS A 169 -12.49 -13.33 -9.21
N ALA A 170 -12.07 -12.44 -8.31
CA ALA A 170 -12.39 -11.02 -8.36
C ALA A 170 -11.88 -10.33 -9.64
N LEU A 171 -10.69 -10.70 -10.10
CA LEU A 171 -10.12 -10.21 -11.36
C LEU A 171 -10.72 -10.88 -12.60
N GLY A 172 -11.53 -11.95 -12.46
CA GLY A 172 -12.11 -12.68 -13.59
C GLY A 172 -11.11 -13.57 -14.35
N ILE A 173 -9.97 -13.90 -13.74
CA ILE A 173 -8.88 -14.68 -14.36
C ILE A 173 -8.76 -16.10 -13.83
N HIS A 174 -9.56 -16.48 -12.83
CA HIS A 174 -9.50 -17.80 -12.18
C HIS A 174 -9.57 -18.98 -13.16
N GLU A 175 -10.55 -18.97 -14.06
CA GLU A 175 -10.70 -20.02 -15.07
C GLU A 175 -9.57 -20.01 -16.09
N LYS A 176 -9.03 -18.83 -16.43
CA LYS A 176 -7.86 -18.72 -17.31
C LYS A 176 -6.62 -19.36 -16.69
N ILE A 177 -6.42 -19.18 -15.39
CA ILE A 177 -5.30 -19.79 -14.66
C ILE A 177 -5.49 -21.30 -14.56
N LYS A 178 -6.68 -21.77 -14.17
CA LYS A 178 -6.97 -23.20 -14.00
C LYS A 178 -6.89 -24.00 -15.29
N ASN A 179 -7.34 -23.41 -16.41
CA ASN A 179 -7.44 -24.11 -17.70
C ASN A 179 -6.17 -23.94 -18.56
N ALA A 180 -5.12 -23.31 -18.04
CA ALA A 180 -3.87 -23.12 -18.78
C ALA A 180 -3.17 -24.46 -19.05
N ALA A 181 -2.79 -24.68 -20.32
CA ALA A 181 -2.00 -25.83 -20.76
C ALA A 181 -0.82 -25.35 -21.62
N PRO A 182 0.44 -25.47 -21.13
CA PRO A 182 0.83 -26.00 -19.82
C PRO A 182 0.37 -25.11 -18.65
N PRO A 183 0.36 -25.63 -17.40
CA PRO A 183 0.08 -24.83 -16.21
C PRO A 183 0.99 -23.61 -16.13
N LEU A 184 0.44 -22.46 -15.71
CA LEU A 184 1.22 -21.24 -15.55
C LEU A 184 2.15 -21.33 -14.34
N GLU A 185 3.38 -20.87 -14.53
CA GLU A 185 4.28 -20.61 -13.42
C GLU A 185 3.75 -19.47 -12.55
N GLN A 186 4.07 -19.49 -11.26
CA GLN A 186 3.60 -18.46 -10.34
C GLN A 186 3.94 -17.04 -10.79
N SER A 187 5.16 -16.83 -11.30
CA SER A 187 5.58 -15.50 -11.75
C SER A 187 4.68 -14.98 -12.87
N ASP A 188 4.18 -15.87 -13.72
CA ASP A 188 3.34 -15.52 -14.86
C ASP A 188 1.89 -15.29 -14.42
N ILE A 189 1.42 -16.01 -13.41
CA ILE A 189 0.17 -15.70 -12.69
C ILE A 189 0.26 -14.31 -12.05
N GLY A 190 1.37 -13.99 -11.40
CA GLY A 190 1.59 -12.67 -10.79
C GLY A 190 1.61 -11.54 -11.80
N VAL A 191 2.27 -11.71 -12.96
CA VAL A 191 2.21 -10.75 -14.07
C VAL A 191 0.78 -10.56 -14.57
N LEU A 192 0.04 -11.65 -14.76
CA LEU A 192 -1.35 -11.58 -15.19
C LEU A 192 -2.21 -10.83 -14.17
N CYS A 193 -2.05 -11.11 -12.87
CA CYS A 193 -2.75 -10.37 -11.82
C CYS A 193 -2.41 -8.88 -11.88
N PHE A 194 -1.12 -8.54 -12.03
CA PHE A 194 -0.66 -7.15 -12.09
C PHE A 194 -1.33 -6.37 -13.22
N ASP A 195 -1.35 -6.92 -14.43
CA ASP A 195 -1.97 -6.29 -15.60
C ASP A 195 -3.46 -6.00 -15.35
N TRP A 196 -4.19 -6.98 -14.83
CA TRP A 196 -5.61 -6.82 -14.51
C TRP A 196 -5.85 -5.82 -13.37
N ILE A 197 -5.02 -5.79 -12.33
CA ILE A 197 -5.11 -4.79 -11.26
C ILE A 197 -4.92 -3.38 -11.83
N VAL A 198 -3.93 -3.17 -12.72
CA VAL A 198 -3.67 -1.88 -13.38
C VAL A 198 -4.82 -1.47 -14.30
N GLU A 199 -5.41 -2.43 -15.01
CA GLU A 199 -6.60 -2.21 -15.84
C GLU A 199 -7.80 -1.76 -14.99
N ARG A 200 -8.10 -2.46 -13.89
CA ARG A 200 -9.14 -2.08 -12.92
C ARG A 200 -8.90 -0.70 -12.33
N GLY A 201 -7.65 -0.35 -12.03
CA GLY A 201 -7.29 1.01 -11.59
C GLY A 201 -7.59 2.08 -12.65
N SER A 202 -7.41 1.75 -13.92
CA SER A 202 -7.73 2.66 -15.02
C SER A 202 -9.24 2.82 -15.22
N GLU A 203 -10.01 1.74 -15.05
CA GLU A 203 -11.49 1.80 -15.01
C GLU A 203 -11.99 2.70 -13.89
N LEU A 204 -11.50 2.49 -12.65
CA LEU A 204 -11.89 3.28 -11.49
C LEU A 204 -11.61 4.76 -11.69
N ARG A 205 -10.43 5.12 -12.21
CA ARG A 205 -10.08 6.52 -12.52
C ARG A 205 -11.01 7.15 -13.56
N ARG A 206 -11.38 6.41 -14.62
CA ARG A 206 -12.35 6.89 -15.63
C ARG A 206 -13.73 7.09 -15.01
N ALA A 207 -14.20 6.15 -14.20
CA ALA A 207 -15.48 6.25 -13.50
C ALA A 207 -15.53 7.48 -12.58
N LYS A 208 -14.49 7.69 -11.76
CA LYS A 208 -14.37 8.86 -10.88
C LYS A 208 -14.38 10.18 -11.66
N ARG A 209 -13.67 10.25 -12.78
CA ARG A 209 -13.65 11.45 -13.64
C ARG A 209 -15.04 11.75 -14.21
N ALA A 210 -15.72 10.74 -14.75
CA ALA A 210 -17.05 10.90 -15.32
C ALA A 210 -18.09 11.35 -14.27
N LEU A 211 -17.98 10.85 -13.03
CA LEU A 211 -18.83 11.29 -11.93
C LEU A 211 -18.60 12.76 -11.59
N SER A 212 -17.33 13.17 -11.43
CA SER A 212 -16.95 14.56 -11.16
C SER A 212 -17.39 15.53 -12.27
N GLU A 213 -17.37 15.10 -13.53
CA GLU A 213 -17.89 15.89 -14.66
C GLU A 213 -19.41 16.09 -14.57
N ARG A 214 -20.17 15.02 -14.30
CA ARG A 214 -21.63 15.10 -14.14
C ARG A 214 -22.05 15.99 -12.98
N GLU A 215 -21.33 15.96 -11.86
CA GLU A 215 -21.60 16.82 -10.71
C GLU A 215 -21.37 18.30 -11.00
N ARG A 216 -20.34 18.62 -11.81
CA ARG A 216 -20.12 20.00 -12.28
C ARG A 216 -21.22 20.48 -13.20
N ASP A 217 -21.75 19.59 -14.04
CA ASP A 217 -22.83 19.92 -14.98
C ASP A 217 -24.21 20.04 -14.30
N THR A 218 -24.38 19.43 -13.11
CA THR A 218 -25.67 19.37 -12.40
C THR A 218 -25.77 20.31 -11.19
N SER A 219 -24.67 20.93 -10.74
CA SER A 219 -24.68 21.81 -9.56
C SER A 219 -24.59 23.29 -9.96
N PRO A 220 -25.64 24.12 -9.75
CA PRO A 220 -25.51 25.57 -9.88
C PRO A 220 -24.57 26.06 -8.78
N ALA A 221 -23.66 26.98 -9.13
CA ALA A 221 -22.60 27.50 -8.27
C ALA A 221 -23.06 27.72 -6.81
N GLY A 222 -22.61 26.87 -5.87
CA GLY A 222 -22.98 27.06 -4.46
C GLY A 222 -22.52 26.01 -3.46
N ASN A 223 -22.66 24.71 -3.71
CA ASN A 223 -22.34 23.69 -2.70
C ASN A 223 -21.53 22.54 -3.29
N LYS A 224 -20.25 22.46 -2.89
CA LYS A 224 -19.44 21.27 -3.08
C LYS A 224 -19.79 20.28 -1.97
N THR A 225 -20.74 19.39 -2.23
CA THR A 225 -20.96 18.22 -1.37
C THR A 225 -19.76 17.28 -1.55
N ALA A 226 -19.09 16.91 -0.45
CA ALA A 226 -18.02 15.93 -0.48
C ALA A 226 -18.60 14.58 -0.91
N VAL A 227 -18.06 13.99 -1.98
CA VAL A 227 -18.53 12.72 -2.51
C VAL A 227 -18.04 11.59 -1.61
N ALA A 228 -18.95 10.97 -0.87
CA ALA A 228 -18.76 9.65 -0.29
C ALA A 228 -18.41 8.67 -1.42
N ILE A 229 -17.36 7.86 -1.24
CA ILE A 229 -17.07 6.73 -2.12
C ILE A 229 -18.23 5.74 -1.96
N GLN A 230 -19.22 5.82 -2.85
CA GLN A 230 -20.29 4.82 -2.92
C GLN A 230 -19.71 3.54 -3.50
N THR A 231 -19.15 2.68 -2.66
CA THR A 231 -18.89 1.29 -3.02
C THR A 231 -20.23 0.56 -3.12
N ARG A 232 -20.71 0.35 -4.35
CA ARG A 232 -21.81 -0.60 -4.59
C ARG A 232 -21.28 -2.02 -4.35
N VAL A 233 -21.52 -2.58 -3.18
CA VAL A 233 -21.28 -4.00 -2.88
C VAL A 233 -22.49 -4.78 -3.41
N PRO A 234 -22.33 -5.66 -4.41
CA PRO A 234 -23.44 -6.49 -4.87
C PRO A 234 -23.71 -7.61 -3.85
N HIS A 235 -24.84 -7.55 -3.14
CA HIS A 235 -25.37 -8.66 -2.36
C HIS A 235 -26.53 -9.31 -3.15
N GLN A 236 -26.54 -10.63 -3.25
CA GLN A 236 -27.60 -11.39 -3.90
C GLN A 236 -28.38 -12.17 -2.84
N GLU A 237 -29.56 -11.68 -2.46
CA GLU A 237 -30.57 -12.45 -1.73
C GLU A 237 -31.94 -12.20 -2.37
N ASP A 238 -32.68 -13.29 -2.62
CA ASP A 238 -34.11 -13.32 -2.96
C ASP A 238 -34.62 -12.46 -4.14
N GLY A 239 -33.82 -12.32 -5.20
CA GLY A 239 -34.33 -11.88 -6.50
C GLY A 239 -34.75 -10.40 -6.59
N GLU A 240 -34.51 -9.61 -5.54
CA GLU A 240 -34.64 -8.15 -5.55
C GLU A 240 -33.30 -7.49 -5.22
N ASN A 241 -32.91 -6.49 -6.01
CA ASN A 241 -31.68 -5.73 -5.77
C ASN A 241 -31.84 -4.85 -4.53
N ALA A 242 -31.30 -5.29 -3.39
CA ALA A 242 -31.13 -4.45 -2.21
C ALA A 242 -29.69 -3.89 -2.16
N TYR A 243 -29.56 -2.57 -1.98
CA TYR A 243 -28.29 -1.86 -1.89
C TYR A 243 -28.09 -1.36 -0.45
N TYR A 244 -26.97 -1.70 0.18
CA TYR A 244 -26.56 -1.01 1.41
C TYR A 244 -25.85 0.29 1.01
N MET A 245 -26.44 1.42 1.39
CA MET A 245 -25.82 2.72 1.28
C MET A 245 -24.96 2.93 2.54
N VAL A 246 -23.64 2.95 2.39
CA VAL A 246 -22.76 3.51 3.42
C VAL A 246 -22.50 4.96 3.01
N ASP A 247 -23.26 5.88 3.62
CA ASP A 247 -22.96 7.30 3.52
C ASP A 247 -21.79 7.60 4.48
N LEU A 248 -20.62 7.88 3.93
CA LEU A 248 -19.45 8.32 4.70
C LEU A 248 -19.43 9.85 4.88
N SER A 249 -20.44 10.56 4.38
CA SER A 249 -20.63 11.97 4.67
C SER A 249 -21.54 12.13 5.89
N THR A 250 -20.92 12.52 7.01
CA THR A 250 -21.53 13.00 8.25
C THR A 250 -22.48 12.05 8.99
N ASP A 251 -21.95 11.39 10.01
CA ASP A 251 -22.54 11.48 11.35
C ASP A 251 -21.42 11.45 12.40
N HIS A 252 -21.15 12.63 12.97
CA HIS A 252 -20.47 12.75 14.25
C HIS A 252 -21.44 12.18 15.28
N ASP A 253 -21.36 10.89 15.61
CA ASP A 253 -21.77 10.28 16.89
C ASP A 253 -22.04 8.77 16.75
N ILE A 254 -21.02 7.97 16.40
CA ILE A 254 -21.09 6.51 16.63
C ILE A 254 -19.74 5.98 17.12
N PHE A 255 -19.21 6.51 18.22
CA PHE A 255 -18.37 5.74 19.15
C PHE A 255 -18.48 6.35 20.55
N PRO A 256 -18.76 5.57 21.61
CA PRO A 256 -18.71 6.07 22.98
C PRO A 256 -17.25 6.35 23.37
N ASP A 257 -16.99 7.58 23.80
CA ASP A 257 -15.75 7.99 24.48
C ASP A 257 -15.46 7.04 25.65
N SER A 258 -14.53 6.10 25.47
CA SER A 258 -13.91 5.38 26.59
C SER A 258 -12.58 4.76 26.22
N ALA A 259 -11.54 5.60 26.16
CA ALA A 259 -10.17 5.22 26.51
C ALA A 259 -9.37 6.49 26.82
N THR A 260 -9.60 7.05 28.01
CA THR A 260 -8.67 8.02 28.61
C THR A 260 -7.38 7.29 28.98
N ASP A 261 -6.39 7.27 28.09
CA ASP A 261 -5.02 7.00 28.51
C ASP A 261 -4.41 8.29 29.06
N SER A 262 -4.39 8.35 30.39
CA SER A 262 -3.72 9.36 31.19
C SER A 262 -2.23 9.45 30.83
N VAL A 263 -1.82 10.61 30.32
CA VAL A 263 -0.41 11.01 30.23
C VAL A 263 0.06 11.38 31.64
N PRO A 264 1.11 10.77 32.22
CA PRO A 264 1.68 11.26 33.46
C PRO A 264 2.44 12.57 33.21
N GLU A 265 2.10 13.60 33.97
CA GLU A 265 2.86 14.85 34.07
C GLU A 265 4.30 14.57 34.50
N VAL A 266 5.26 15.09 33.74
CA VAL A 266 6.67 15.14 34.15
C VAL A 266 6.87 16.46 34.89
N ASP A 267 6.90 16.35 36.21
CA ASP A 267 7.10 17.47 37.12
C ASP A 267 8.52 18.05 36.97
N HIS A 268 8.59 19.37 36.87
CA HIS A 268 9.84 20.12 36.84
C HIS A 268 10.48 20.13 38.23
N LEU A 269 11.62 19.46 38.41
CA LEU A 269 12.53 19.75 39.52
C LEU A 269 13.82 20.38 38.98
N LYS A 270 13.92 21.70 39.18
CA LYS A 270 15.17 22.44 39.23
C LYS A 270 15.88 22.10 40.54
N THR A 271 17.11 21.61 40.46
CA THR A 271 18.37 22.24 40.92
C THR A 271 19.53 21.34 40.54
#